data_AF-A0A1E7GJ64-F1
#
_entry.id   AF-A0A1E7GJ64-F1
#
_cell.length_a   1.000
_cell.length_b   1.000
_cell.length_c   1.000
_cell.angle_alpha   90.00
_cell.angle_beta   90.00
_cell.angle_gamma   90.00
#
_symmetry.space_group_name_H-M   'P 1'
#
loop_
_entity.id
_entity.type
_entity.pdbx_description
1 polymer ?
#
loop_
_entity_poly.entity_id
_entity_poly.type
_entity_poly.pdbx_seq_one_letter_code
_entity_poly.pdbx_strand_id
1 'polypeptide(L)'
;MPFLSTDEKILKWFMLISALMYLIAGTIFIVAPQFVLKAINSVAGWLQLGLKEIPVHPEAFWVTMTFSMMMTITVLSLIAFTNIRRNQGFIVPLCVAKLTSSLSSMAYFILAEKYFAYLVIFAVDGFLFVVTLGLYLRAKRARFHQMVTSMSKKYVPPKPAGETKVAAIKHDDKFRALDEVLAKTNFFELLQQRFVDSGHTEEEFSVVIKPNFMFAYSKKDYSTYTDPELVEYLVHRIVEKGFTNIAIVEAQSTYGNYYKNRDVLSVAKHVGYSTEKNYRIVDLTLEKEPYDYGGLLGQHVVGKTWRDADFRVSFAKNKTHCFCYYTLTLKNVYGALPMQNKLKEYHVKREYDWPTIESLKHFPVHYGVIDAFTSADGPFGVITCPNPKHTKTIIGGESLIAVDWVGAVKMGLDPNCGRFVPLAVEAFGMPKVEWIGDQSQYQPWENVSPVLVEFLDEIEEAYALSDWFFSVATVMDEAFPFKPKALIIRALKTLIAPIQRIFFRYGKLMDITIKQKMDTKNV
;
A
#
# COMPACT_ATOMS: atom_id res chain seq x y z
N MET A 1 -4.36 -9.49 28.92
CA MET A 1 -3.79 -9.46 27.55
C MET A 1 -4.29 -10.68 26.81
N PRO A 2 -4.71 -10.60 25.54
CA PRO A 2 -5.09 -11.81 24.80
C PRO A 2 -3.87 -12.72 24.72
N PHE A 3 -4.06 -14.03 24.92
CA PHE A 3 -3.01 -15.04 24.81
C PHE A 3 -2.26 -14.90 23.46
N LEU A 4 -0.94 -15.09 23.47
CA LEU A 4 -0.15 -15.14 22.24
C LEU A 4 -0.58 -16.35 21.39
N SER A 5 -0.65 -16.16 20.08
CA SER A 5 -0.85 -17.25 19.11
C SER A 5 0.31 -18.26 19.18
N THR A 6 0.12 -19.46 18.63
CA THR A 6 1.18 -20.47 18.57
C THR A 6 2.39 -19.94 17.81
N ASP A 7 2.19 -19.29 16.65
CA ASP A 7 3.28 -18.72 15.87
C ASP A 7 3.95 -17.54 16.60
N GLU A 8 3.20 -16.70 17.33
CA GLU A 8 3.78 -15.63 18.17
C GLU A 8 4.65 -16.20 19.31
N LYS A 9 4.25 -17.34 19.90
CA LYS A 9 5.05 -18.04 20.92
C LYS A 9 6.34 -18.61 20.32
N ILE A 10 6.25 -19.23 19.14
CA ILE A 10 7.42 -19.77 18.44
C ILE A 10 8.40 -18.64 18.12
N LEU A 11 7.93 -17.54 17.53
CA LEU A 11 8.77 -16.39 17.23
C LEU A 11 9.41 -15.81 18.50
N LYS A 12 8.63 -15.66 19.59
CA LYS A 12 9.15 -15.18 20.87
C LYS A 12 10.32 -16.03 21.35
N TRP A 13 10.17 -17.36 21.41
CA TRP A 13 11.25 -18.24 21.87
C TRP A 13 12.43 -18.28 20.90
N PHE A 14 12.17 -18.20 19.59
CA PHE A 14 13.22 -18.10 18.58
C PHE A 14 14.06 -16.83 18.75
N MET A 15 13.48 -15.70 19.14
CA MET A 15 14.23 -14.48 19.45
C MET A 15 15.16 -14.68 20.65
N LEU A 16 14.74 -15.41 21.69
CA LEU A 16 15.61 -15.71 22.83
C LEU A 16 16.77 -16.64 22.43
N ILE A 17 16.48 -17.70 21.67
CA ILE A 17 17.50 -18.63 21.18
C ILE A 17 18.52 -17.88 20.31
N SER A 18 18.03 -17.03 19.42
CA SER A 18 18.88 -16.19 18.56
C SER A 18 19.77 -15.27 19.38
N ALA A 19 19.22 -14.60 20.41
CA ALA A 19 20.00 -13.75 21.30
C ALA A 19 21.14 -14.51 22.00
N LEU A 20 20.85 -15.71 22.53
CA LEU A 20 21.87 -16.55 23.17
C LEU A 20 22.94 -16.99 22.18
N MET A 21 22.54 -17.43 20.98
CA MET A 21 23.46 -17.83 19.92
C MET A 21 24.39 -16.68 19.51
N TYR A 22 23.86 -15.48 19.28
CA TYR A 22 24.67 -14.31 18.91
C TYR A 22 25.59 -13.86 20.03
N LEU A 23 25.13 -13.91 21.28
CA LEU A 23 25.95 -13.62 22.44
C LEU A 23 27.14 -14.60 22.55
N ILE A 24 26.87 -15.90 22.45
CA ILE A 24 27.90 -16.93 22.55
C ILE A 24 28.89 -16.82 21.38
N ALA A 25 28.40 -16.73 20.14
CA ALA A 25 29.24 -16.61 18.96
C ALA A 25 30.11 -15.34 19.00
N GLY A 26 29.53 -14.20 19.38
CA GLY A 26 30.25 -12.94 19.54
C GLY A 26 31.34 -13.04 20.60
N THR A 27 31.03 -13.60 21.78
CA THR A 27 31.99 -13.78 22.88
C THR A 27 33.11 -14.74 22.51
N ILE A 28 32.82 -15.86 21.85
CA ILE A 28 33.84 -16.79 21.36
C ILE A 28 34.75 -16.10 20.35
N PHE A 29 34.18 -15.32 19.42
CA PHE A 29 34.96 -14.67 18.37
C PHE A 29 35.86 -13.55 18.88
N ILE A 30 35.45 -12.79 19.92
CA ILE A 30 36.32 -11.77 20.52
C ILE A 30 37.43 -12.38 21.40
N VAL A 31 37.15 -13.49 22.10
CA VAL A 31 38.13 -14.14 22.99
C VAL A 31 39.11 -15.03 22.21
N ALA A 32 38.62 -15.77 21.22
CA ALA A 32 39.38 -16.79 20.51
C ALA A 32 39.07 -16.80 18.99
N PRO A 33 39.33 -15.68 18.26
CA PRO A 33 39.01 -15.59 16.84
C PRO A 33 39.76 -16.64 16.00
N GLN A 34 41.02 -16.94 16.37
CA GLN A 34 41.84 -17.91 15.66
C GLN A 34 41.25 -19.33 15.71
N PHE A 35 40.61 -19.69 16.82
CA PHE A 35 39.98 -20.99 16.98
C PHE A 35 38.82 -21.17 15.98
N VAL A 36 37.98 -20.14 15.85
CA VAL A 36 36.85 -20.14 14.91
C VAL A 36 37.34 -20.26 13.46
N LEU A 37 38.34 -19.46 13.08
CA LEU A 37 38.87 -19.47 11.71
C LEU A 37 39.57 -20.79 11.37
N LYS A 38 40.34 -21.36 12.31
CA LYS A 38 40.94 -22.70 12.16
C LYS A 38 39.86 -23.77 11.98
N ALA A 39 38.78 -23.73 12.75
CA ALA A 39 37.69 -24.68 12.61
C ALA A 39 37.04 -24.61 11.22
N ILE A 40 36.83 -23.40 10.69
CA ILE A 40 36.30 -23.20 9.33
C ILE A 40 37.25 -23.78 8.28
N ASN A 41 38.56 -23.51 8.38
CA ASN A 41 39.55 -24.07 7.45
C ASN A 41 39.61 -25.61 7.53
N SER A 42 39.56 -26.19 8.73
CA SER A 42 39.51 -27.65 8.91
C SER A 42 38.31 -28.29 8.23
N VAL A 43 37.13 -27.64 8.30
CA VAL A 43 35.93 -28.11 7.59
C VAL A 43 36.11 -28.00 6.08
N ALA A 44 36.70 -26.90 5.58
CA ALA A 44 36.99 -26.74 4.15
C ALA A 44 37.91 -27.85 3.61
N GLY A 45 38.95 -28.18 4.38
CA GLY A 45 39.90 -29.25 4.05
C GLY A 45 39.25 -30.64 4.09
N TRP A 46 38.41 -30.90 5.10
CA TRP A 46 37.66 -32.17 5.20
C TRP A 46 36.69 -32.37 4.04
N LEU A 47 36.02 -31.31 3.59
CA LEU A 47 35.11 -31.35 2.44
C LEU A 47 35.82 -31.34 1.08
N GLN A 48 37.16 -31.26 1.04
CA GLN A 48 37.99 -31.27 -0.18
C GLN A 48 37.56 -30.23 -1.23
N LEU A 49 37.10 -29.05 -0.80
CA LEU A 49 36.47 -28.06 -1.69
C LEU A 49 37.46 -27.31 -2.60
N GLY A 50 38.78 -27.52 -2.45
CA GLY A 50 39.81 -26.83 -3.24
C GLY A 50 39.84 -25.31 -3.07
N LEU A 51 39.21 -24.80 -2.02
CA LEU A 51 39.11 -23.37 -1.71
C LEU A 51 40.33 -22.89 -0.91
N LYS A 52 40.64 -21.60 -1.00
CA LYS A 52 41.72 -21.01 -0.20
C LYS A 52 41.33 -21.00 1.29
N GLU A 53 42.32 -21.21 2.14
CA GLU A 53 42.19 -21.04 3.59
C GLU A 53 42.22 -19.56 3.98
N ILE A 54 41.32 -19.16 4.88
CA ILE A 54 41.32 -17.78 5.38
C ILE A 54 42.48 -17.57 6.37
N PRO A 55 43.15 -16.41 6.38
CA PRO A 55 44.17 -16.10 7.39
C PRO A 55 43.61 -16.18 8.80
N VAL A 56 44.30 -16.90 9.70
CA VAL A 56 43.84 -17.19 11.06
C VAL A 56 44.14 -16.09 12.08
N HIS A 57 44.81 -15.01 11.67
CA HIS A 57 45.14 -13.86 12.51
C HIS A 57 44.38 -12.61 12.04
N PRO A 58 43.10 -12.46 12.42
CA PRO A 58 42.33 -11.29 12.04
C PRO A 58 42.83 -10.06 12.81
N GLU A 59 42.83 -8.91 12.15
CA GLU A 59 43.18 -7.65 12.81
C GLU A 59 42.16 -7.32 13.91
N ALA A 60 42.65 -6.81 15.04
CA ALA A 60 41.82 -6.46 16.19
C ALA A 60 40.69 -5.47 15.82
N PHE A 61 40.92 -4.63 14.81
CA PHE A 61 39.92 -3.71 14.27
C PHE A 61 38.66 -4.45 13.78
N TRP A 62 38.81 -5.48 12.94
CA TRP A 62 37.68 -6.23 12.39
C TRP A 62 36.99 -7.11 13.45
N VAL A 63 37.76 -7.66 14.39
CA VAL A 63 37.21 -8.42 15.53
C VAL A 63 36.32 -7.51 16.38
N THR A 64 36.77 -6.28 16.65
CA THR A 64 36.02 -5.29 17.46
C THR A 64 34.71 -4.89 16.78
N MET A 65 34.74 -4.60 15.46
CA MET A 65 33.53 -4.28 14.69
C MET A 65 32.54 -5.44 14.65
N THR A 66 33.04 -6.66 14.46
CA THR A 66 32.21 -7.88 14.45
C THR A 66 31.54 -8.09 15.81
N PHE A 67 32.29 -7.94 16.90
CA PHE A 67 31.75 -8.07 18.25
C PHE A 67 30.66 -7.03 18.53
N SER A 68 30.90 -5.76 18.18
CA SER A 68 29.90 -4.70 18.34
C SER A 68 28.59 -5.01 17.59
N MET A 69 28.69 -5.49 16.35
CA MET A 69 27.51 -5.91 15.58
C MET A 69 26.80 -7.10 16.22
N MET A 70 27.55 -8.12 16.68
CA MET A 70 26.97 -9.28 17.38
C MET A 70 26.22 -8.86 18.65
N MET A 71 26.76 -7.93 19.44
CA MET A 71 26.07 -7.43 20.63
C MET A 71 24.81 -6.63 20.28
N THR A 72 24.85 -5.87 19.18
CA THR A 72 23.68 -5.11 18.70
C THR A 72 22.53 -6.05 18.34
N ILE A 73 22.79 -7.09 17.54
CA ILE A 73 21.75 -8.05 17.14
C ILE A 73 21.26 -8.92 18.32
N THR A 74 22.13 -9.19 19.31
CA THR A 74 21.75 -9.81 20.58
C THR A 74 20.73 -8.95 21.33
N VAL A 75 21.02 -7.66 21.53
CA VAL A 75 20.14 -6.74 22.26
C VAL A 75 18.81 -6.56 21.53
N LEU A 76 18.82 -6.42 20.21
CA LEU A 76 17.59 -6.34 19.41
C LEU A 76 16.70 -7.58 19.60
N SER A 77 17.32 -8.76 19.60
CA SER A 77 16.63 -10.04 19.82
C SER A 77 16.04 -10.13 21.24
N LEU A 78 16.75 -9.66 22.26
CA LEU A 78 16.25 -9.59 23.65
C LEU A 78 15.10 -8.60 23.80
N ILE A 79 15.19 -7.41 23.19
CA ILE A 79 14.11 -6.42 23.19
C ILE A 79 12.85 -7.00 22.54
N ALA A 80 12.99 -7.65 21.37
CA ALA A 80 11.87 -8.34 20.73
C ALA A 80 11.26 -9.43 21.63
N PHE A 81 12.09 -10.22 22.33
CA PHE A 81 11.63 -11.26 23.25
C PHE A 81 10.78 -10.73 24.42
N THR A 82 11.15 -9.60 25.03
CA THR A 82 10.44 -9.06 26.22
C THR A 82 8.96 -8.81 25.96
N ASN A 83 8.62 -8.27 24.80
CA ASN A 83 7.24 -8.07 24.37
C ASN A 83 7.14 -8.16 22.85
N ILE A 84 6.91 -9.37 22.34
CA ILE A 84 6.94 -9.64 20.91
C ILE A 84 5.98 -8.77 20.10
N ARG A 85 4.79 -8.46 20.64
CA ARG A 85 3.80 -7.61 19.97
C ARG A 85 4.21 -6.14 19.92
N ARG A 86 4.72 -5.61 21.04
CA ARG A 86 5.12 -4.19 21.14
C ARG A 86 6.43 -3.92 20.40
N ASN A 87 7.34 -4.88 20.44
CA ASN A 87 8.73 -4.72 20.00
C ASN A 87 9.03 -5.43 18.67
N GLN A 88 8.00 -5.89 17.94
CA GLN A 88 8.16 -6.56 16.65
C GLN A 88 8.97 -5.75 15.62
N GLY A 89 8.92 -4.42 15.68
CA GLY A 89 9.68 -3.55 14.78
C GLY A 89 11.21 -3.70 14.90
N PHE A 90 11.72 -4.19 16.03
CA PHE A 90 13.15 -4.42 16.23
C PHE A 90 13.69 -5.68 15.50
N ILE A 91 12.79 -6.54 15.00
CA ILE A 91 13.15 -7.70 14.18
C ILE A 91 13.59 -7.28 12.78
N VAL A 92 13.10 -6.14 12.27
CA VAL A 92 13.44 -5.65 10.93
C VAL A 92 14.94 -5.31 10.81
N PRO A 93 15.55 -4.49 11.70
CA PRO A 93 17.00 -4.29 11.69
C PRO A 93 17.81 -5.58 11.84
N LEU A 94 17.32 -6.58 12.59
CA LEU A 94 17.94 -7.89 12.70
C LEU A 94 17.97 -8.61 11.34
N CYS A 95 16.85 -8.64 10.62
CA CYS A 95 16.77 -9.19 9.27
C CYS A 95 17.69 -8.45 8.30
N VAL A 96 17.73 -7.12 8.35
CA VAL A 96 18.62 -6.30 7.50
C VAL A 96 20.08 -6.63 7.76
N ALA A 97 20.48 -6.76 9.04
CA ALA A 97 21.85 -7.13 9.39
C ALA A 97 22.23 -8.50 8.79
N LYS A 98 21.38 -9.51 8.93
CA LYS A 98 21.62 -10.87 8.40
C LYS A 98 21.60 -10.97 6.88
N LEU A 99 20.69 -10.25 6.23
CA LEU A 99 20.67 -10.19 4.77
C LEU A 99 21.92 -9.50 4.23
N THR A 100 22.34 -8.39 4.85
CA THR A 100 23.49 -7.61 4.40
C THR A 100 24.78 -8.41 4.55
N SER A 101 24.99 -9.10 5.68
CA SER A 101 26.17 -9.95 5.88
C SER A 101 26.18 -11.14 4.92
N SER A 102 25.03 -11.76 4.68
CA SER A 102 24.90 -12.86 3.71
C SER A 102 25.25 -12.39 2.29
N LEU A 103 24.58 -11.34 1.78
CA LEU A 103 24.83 -10.83 0.41
C LEU A 103 26.25 -10.28 0.23
N SER A 104 26.78 -9.55 1.20
CA SER A 104 28.16 -9.04 1.12
C SER A 104 29.19 -10.18 1.10
N SER A 105 28.99 -11.23 1.92
CA SER A 105 29.88 -12.40 1.90
C SER A 105 29.86 -13.13 0.55
N MET A 106 28.69 -13.29 -0.07
CA MET A 106 28.59 -13.85 -1.43
C MET A 106 29.27 -12.94 -2.46
N ALA A 107 29.09 -11.63 -2.36
CA ALA A 107 29.76 -10.67 -3.24
C ALA A 107 31.29 -10.78 -3.11
N TYR A 108 31.84 -10.88 -1.89
CA TYR A 108 33.27 -11.08 -1.68
C TYR A 108 33.76 -12.42 -2.21
N PHE A 109 32.98 -13.50 -2.06
CA PHE A 109 33.33 -14.79 -2.63
C PHE A 109 33.43 -14.75 -4.16
N ILE A 110 32.54 -14.01 -4.83
CA ILE A 110 32.52 -13.88 -6.30
C ILE A 110 33.60 -12.92 -6.80
N LEU A 111 33.76 -11.77 -6.14
CA LEU A 111 34.54 -10.64 -6.65
C LEU A 111 35.98 -10.56 -6.11
N ALA A 112 36.26 -11.21 -4.99
CA ALA A 112 37.57 -11.18 -4.35
C ALA A 112 38.15 -12.60 -4.24
N GLU A 113 38.56 -13.02 -3.04
CA GLU A 113 39.15 -14.32 -2.82
C GLU A 113 38.10 -15.36 -2.41
N LYS A 114 38.20 -16.55 -3.01
CA LYS A 114 37.27 -17.67 -2.79
C LYS A 114 37.59 -18.41 -1.49
N TYR A 115 37.43 -17.74 -0.36
CA TYR A 115 37.54 -18.35 0.96
C TYR A 115 36.25 -19.12 1.31
N PHE A 116 36.40 -20.32 1.85
CA PHE A 116 35.25 -21.11 2.34
C PHE A 116 34.44 -20.37 3.41
N ALA A 117 35.11 -19.54 4.23
CA ALA A 117 34.47 -18.71 5.25
C ALA A 117 33.34 -17.82 4.69
N TYR A 118 33.48 -17.30 3.47
CA TYR A 118 32.42 -16.50 2.85
C TYR A 118 31.18 -17.31 2.51
N LEU A 119 31.34 -18.56 2.05
CA LEU A 119 30.22 -19.47 1.82
C LEU A 119 29.53 -19.86 3.13
N VAL A 120 30.30 -20.06 4.20
CA VAL A 120 29.76 -20.34 5.54
C VAL A 120 28.92 -19.16 6.02
N ILE A 121 29.43 -17.92 5.92
CA ILE A 121 28.66 -16.72 6.32
C ILE A 121 27.40 -16.59 5.46
N PHE A 122 27.52 -16.72 4.14
CA PHE A 122 26.38 -16.64 3.23
C PHE A 122 25.27 -17.62 3.61
N ALA A 123 25.64 -18.89 3.84
CA ALA A 123 24.69 -19.95 4.17
C ALA A 123 24.08 -19.76 5.56
N VAL A 124 24.90 -19.50 6.58
CA VAL A 124 24.43 -19.35 7.97
C VAL A 124 23.56 -18.11 8.13
N ASP A 125 24.04 -16.95 7.68
CA ASP A 125 23.28 -15.69 7.84
C ASP A 125 22.09 -15.64 6.88
N GLY A 126 22.20 -16.24 5.68
CA GLY A 126 21.07 -16.38 4.76
C GLY A 126 19.97 -17.27 5.34
N PHE A 127 20.34 -18.41 5.94
CA PHE A 127 19.39 -19.29 6.62
C PHE A 127 18.73 -18.59 7.81
N LEU A 128 19.52 -17.93 8.66
CA LEU A 128 18.98 -17.18 9.80
C LEU A 128 18.05 -16.05 9.35
N PHE A 129 18.38 -15.34 8.27
CA PHE A 129 17.49 -14.36 7.66
C PHE A 129 16.16 -15.00 7.23
N VAL A 130 16.20 -16.08 6.44
CA VAL A 130 14.99 -16.75 5.93
C VAL A 130 14.12 -17.28 7.06
N VAL A 131 14.70 -17.93 8.07
CA VAL A 131 13.95 -18.46 9.22
C VAL A 131 13.38 -17.33 10.07
N THR A 132 14.18 -16.30 10.37
CA THR A 132 13.72 -15.15 11.16
C THR A 132 12.56 -14.45 10.45
N LEU A 133 12.71 -14.19 9.15
CA LEU A 133 11.67 -13.58 8.33
C LEU A 133 10.43 -14.47 8.31
N GLY A 134 10.57 -15.75 7.98
CA GLY A 134 9.44 -16.69 7.90
C GLY A 134 8.66 -16.81 9.20
N LEU A 135 9.33 -16.93 10.35
CA LEU A 135 8.67 -16.95 11.67
C LEU A 135 8.03 -15.61 12.01
N TYR A 136 8.66 -14.51 11.63
CA TYR A 136 8.10 -13.17 11.77
C TYR A 136 6.79 -13.02 10.98
N LEU A 137 6.78 -13.39 9.70
CA LEU A 137 5.57 -13.34 8.85
C LEU A 137 4.47 -14.26 9.38
N ARG A 138 4.82 -15.47 9.81
CA ARG A 138 3.85 -16.44 10.37
C ARG A 138 3.17 -15.91 11.63
N ALA A 139 3.94 -15.39 12.59
CA ALA A 139 3.41 -14.84 13.83
C ALA A 139 2.42 -13.69 13.57
N LYS A 140 2.74 -12.88 12.56
CA LYS A 140 1.98 -11.72 12.13
C LYS A 140 0.68 -12.10 11.42
N ARG A 141 0.75 -13.02 10.44
CA ARG A 141 -0.43 -13.61 9.78
C ARG A 141 -1.33 -14.33 10.78
N ALA A 142 -0.78 -15.06 11.75
CA ALA A 142 -1.55 -15.72 12.79
C ALA A 142 -2.26 -14.72 13.71
N ARG A 143 -1.61 -13.60 14.03
CA ARG A 143 -2.24 -12.51 14.79
C ARG A 143 -3.37 -11.87 14.00
N PHE A 144 -3.15 -11.54 12.73
CA PHE A 144 -4.19 -11.06 11.82
C PHE A 144 -5.38 -12.02 11.83
N HIS A 145 -5.15 -13.30 11.55
CA HIS A 145 -6.20 -14.31 11.49
C HIS A 145 -6.92 -14.51 12.84
N GLN A 146 -6.23 -14.42 13.98
CA GLN A 146 -6.88 -14.43 15.29
C GLN A 146 -7.77 -13.20 15.50
N MET A 147 -7.33 -12.01 15.07
CA MET A 147 -8.17 -10.81 15.09
C MET A 147 -9.41 -11.03 14.22
N VAL A 148 -9.24 -11.44 12.95
CA VAL A 148 -10.33 -11.77 12.01
C VAL A 148 -11.31 -12.80 12.60
N THR A 149 -10.80 -13.94 13.06
CA THR A 149 -11.63 -15.07 13.53
C THR A 149 -12.40 -14.70 14.80
N SER A 150 -11.77 -13.94 15.72
CA SER A 150 -12.45 -13.47 16.93
C SER A 150 -13.62 -12.53 16.64
N MET A 151 -13.59 -11.86 15.48
CA MET A 151 -14.66 -10.98 14.99
C MET A 151 -15.77 -11.75 14.28
N SER A 152 -15.43 -12.73 13.43
CA SER A 152 -16.42 -13.58 12.76
C SER A 152 -17.37 -14.28 13.74
N LYS A 153 -16.88 -14.65 14.93
CA LYS A 153 -17.69 -15.30 15.99
C LYS A 153 -18.71 -14.40 16.67
N LYS A 154 -18.58 -13.07 16.55
CA LYS A 154 -19.55 -12.09 17.07
C LYS A 154 -20.53 -11.60 16.00
N TYR A 155 -20.33 -12.01 14.76
CA TYR A 155 -21.02 -11.47 13.61
C TYR A 155 -21.96 -12.52 13.02
N VAL A 156 -23.24 -12.18 12.93
CA VAL A 156 -24.23 -12.98 12.20
C VAL A 156 -24.11 -12.56 10.73
N PRO A 157 -23.82 -13.49 9.80
CA PRO A 157 -23.74 -13.14 8.39
C PRO A 157 -25.07 -12.50 7.96
N PRO A 158 -25.02 -11.41 7.18
CA PRO A 158 -26.22 -10.77 6.71
C PRO A 158 -26.93 -11.74 5.75
N LYS A 159 -28.25 -11.60 5.63
CA LYS A 159 -29.01 -12.31 4.59
C LYS A 159 -28.31 -12.10 3.24
N PRO A 160 -28.29 -13.11 2.35
CA PRO A 160 -27.69 -12.96 1.04
C PRO A 160 -28.20 -11.68 0.40
N ALA A 161 -27.27 -10.80 0.02
CA ALA A 161 -27.59 -9.58 -0.69
C ALA A 161 -28.43 -9.98 -1.92
N GLY A 162 -29.46 -9.18 -2.21
CA GLY A 162 -30.39 -9.48 -3.30
C GLY A 162 -29.71 -9.61 -4.67
N GLU A 163 -30.53 -9.69 -5.71
CA GLU A 163 -30.01 -9.60 -7.08
C GLU A 163 -29.54 -8.18 -7.38
N THR A 164 -28.39 -8.04 -8.05
CA THR A 164 -27.82 -6.73 -8.42
C THR A 164 -27.29 -6.76 -9.85
N LYS A 165 -27.40 -5.63 -10.55
CA LYS A 165 -26.92 -5.46 -11.91
C LYS A 165 -25.54 -4.81 -11.92
N VAL A 166 -24.64 -5.38 -12.71
CA VAL A 166 -23.34 -4.76 -13.02
C VAL A 166 -23.19 -4.71 -14.52
N ALA A 167 -22.97 -3.52 -15.06
CA ALA A 167 -22.69 -3.32 -16.48
C ALA A 167 -21.20 -3.08 -16.68
N ALA A 168 -20.57 -3.83 -17.59
CA ALA A 168 -19.22 -3.58 -18.08
C ALA A 168 -19.28 -3.27 -19.58
N ILE A 169 -19.22 -1.98 -19.94
CA ILE A 169 -19.43 -1.52 -21.32
C ILE A 169 -18.10 -1.10 -21.93
N LYS A 170 -17.75 -1.75 -23.05
CA LYS A 170 -16.58 -1.42 -23.85
C LYS A 170 -17.00 -0.57 -25.05
N HIS A 171 -16.43 0.62 -25.19
CA HIS A 171 -16.78 1.56 -26.26
C HIS A 171 -15.61 2.51 -26.57
N ASP A 172 -15.55 3.04 -27.79
CA ASP A 172 -14.47 3.96 -28.20
C ASP A 172 -14.63 5.38 -27.65
N ASP A 173 -15.86 5.74 -27.28
CA ASP A 173 -16.21 6.97 -26.56
C ASP A 173 -16.53 6.65 -25.10
N LYS A 174 -15.74 7.22 -24.19
CA LYS A 174 -15.84 7.03 -22.73
C LYS A 174 -17.15 7.57 -22.14
N PHE A 175 -17.73 8.63 -22.71
CA PHE A 175 -18.97 9.23 -22.24
C PHE A 175 -20.16 8.36 -22.61
N ARG A 176 -20.18 7.82 -23.84
CA ARG A 176 -21.17 6.83 -24.27
C ARG A 176 -21.11 5.55 -23.44
N ALA A 177 -19.91 5.05 -23.14
CA ALA A 177 -19.74 3.91 -22.24
C ALA A 177 -20.35 4.19 -20.86
N LEU A 178 -20.10 5.37 -20.29
CA LEU A 178 -20.66 5.76 -19.00
C LEU A 178 -22.18 5.88 -19.06
N ASP A 179 -22.75 6.51 -20.08
CA ASP A 179 -24.21 6.61 -20.28
C ASP A 179 -24.89 5.23 -20.33
N GLU A 180 -24.33 4.31 -21.11
CA GLU A 180 -24.84 2.95 -21.21
C GLU A 180 -24.76 2.19 -19.89
N VAL A 181 -23.66 2.37 -19.13
CA VAL A 181 -23.53 1.80 -17.78
C VAL A 181 -24.64 2.34 -16.89
N LEU A 182 -24.79 3.67 -16.79
CA LEU A 182 -25.79 4.32 -15.92
C LEU A 182 -27.22 3.88 -16.28
N ALA A 183 -27.52 3.73 -17.57
CA ALA A 183 -28.83 3.29 -18.04
C ALA A 183 -29.09 1.80 -17.73
N LYS A 184 -28.13 0.91 -18.01
CA LYS A 184 -28.30 -0.54 -17.84
C LYS A 184 -28.36 -1.00 -16.38
N THR A 185 -27.85 -0.19 -15.46
CA THR A 185 -27.84 -0.45 -14.01
C THR A 185 -28.89 0.35 -13.25
N ASN A 186 -29.73 1.13 -13.94
CA ASN A 186 -30.78 1.96 -13.35
C ASN A 186 -30.26 2.99 -12.33
N PHE A 187 -29.15 3.67 -12.65
CA PHE A 187 -28.51 4.62 -11.73
C PHE A 187 -29.45 5.76 -11.31
N PHE A 188 -30.22 6.33 -12.24
CA PHE A 188 -31.07 7.48 -11.95
C PHE A 188 -32.34 7.10 -11.20
N GLU A 189 -32.86 5.91 -11.43
CA GLU A 189 -33.97 5.34 -10.65
C GLU A 189 -33.52 5.10 -9.21
N LEU A 190 -32.31 4.57 -9.01
CA LEU A 190 -31.72 4.41 -7.68
C LEU A 190 -31.51 5.75 -6.98
N LEU A 191 -30.98 6.76 -7.69
CA LEU A 191 -30.80 8.11 -7.17
C LEU A 191 -32.14 8.74 -6.76
N GLN A 192 -33.16 8.63 -7.62
CA GLN A 192 -34.50 9.15 -7.36
C GLN A 192 -35.16 8.45 -6.17
N GLN A 193 -35.02 7.12 -6.08
CA GLN A 193 -35.56 6.36 -4.95
C GLN A 193 -34.95 6.85 -3.63
N ARG A 194 -33.62 7.04 -3.60
CA ARG A 194 -32.92 7.54 -2.40
C ARG A 194 -33.32 8.96 -2.02
N PHE A 195 -33.56 9.81 -3.01
CA PHE A 195 -34.11 11.14 -2.77
C PHE A 195 -35.49 11.10 -2.13
N VAL A 196 -36.40 10.27 -2.64
CA VAL A 196 -37.73 10.09 -2.05
C VAL A 196 -37.62 9.52 -0.63
N ASP A 197 -36.75 8.53 -0.41
CA ASP A 197 -36.57 7.89 0.88
C ASP A 197 -35.94 8.82 1.95
N SER A 198 -35.13 9.81 1.53
CA SER A 198 -34.48 10.72 2.48
C SER A 198 -35.45 11.77 3.05
N GLY A 199 -36.51 12.11 2.32
CA GLY A 199 -37.45 13.17 2.69
C GLY A 199 -36.88 14.59 2.68
N HIS A 200 -35.67 14.77 2.13
CA HIS A 200 -35.02 16.07 1.96
C HIS A 200 -35.60 16.84 0.78
N THR A 201 -35.46 18.17 0.77
CA THR A 201 -35.71 18.97 -0.45
C THR A 201 -34.61 18.77 -1.48
N GLU A 202 -34.82 19.21 -2.72
CA GLU A 202 -33.82 19.12 -3.79
C GLU A 202 -32.52 19.87 -3.45
N GLU A 203 -32.62 20.96 -2.71
CA GLU A 203 -31.47 21.76 -2.25
C GLU A 203 -30.71 21.11 -1.10
N GLU A 204 -31.42 20.38 -0.24
CA GLU A 204 -30.86 19.67 0.91
C GLU A 204 -30.21 18.35 0.49
N PHE A 205 -30.81 17.63 -0.46
CA PHE A 205 -30.35 16.32 -0.89
C PHE A 205 -28.95 16.35 -1.50
N SER A 206 -28.02 15.73 -0.79
CA SER A 206 -26.59 15.85 -1.06
C SER A 206 -26.04 14.62 -1.79
N VAL A 207 -25.42 14.86 -2.95
CA VAL A 207 -24.76 13.82 -3.75
C VAL A 207 -23.26 13.97 -3.66
N VAL A 208 -22.59 12.94 -3.16
CA VAL A 208 -21.13 12.92 -2.98
C VAL A 208 -20.48 11.91 -3.92
N ILE A 209 -19.51 12.38 -4.70
CA ILE A 209 -18.72 11.54 -5.60
C ILE A 209 -17.28 11.50 -5.08
N LYS A 210 -16.79 10.29 -4.81
CA LYS A 210 -15.41 10.02 -4.41
C LYS A 210 -14.62 9.48 -5.61
N PRO A 211 -13.95 10.32 -6.39
CA PRO A 211 -13.00 9.84 -7.41
C PRO A 211 -11.70 9.35 -6.75
N ASN A 212 -10.75 8.89 -7.56
CA ASN A 212 -9.44 8.46 -7.11
C ASN A 212 -8.33 9.32 -7.72
N PHE A 213 -7.81 10.33 -7.02
CA PHE A 213 -6.74 11.18 -7.60
C PHE A 213 -5.60 11.57 -6.64
N MET A 214 -5.70 11.26 -5.35
CA MET A 214 -4.71 11.73 -4.36
C MET A 214 -3.35 11.02 -4.39
N PHE A 215 -3.20 10.01 -5.25
CA PHE A 215 -1.91 9.38 -5.59
C PHE A 215 -1.40 9.77 -6.98
N ALA A 216 -2.05 10.69 -7.70
CA ALA A 216 -1.54 11.21 -8.96
C ALA A 216 -0.15 11.81 -8.75
N TYR A 217 0.85 11.35 -9.52
CA TYR A 217 2.22 11.86 -9.45
C TYR A 217 2.58 12.75 -10.64
N SER A 218 1.92 12.57 -11.80
CA SER A 218 2.10 13.38 -13.00
C SER A 218 0.84 13.38 -13.85
N LYS A 219 0.54 14.51 -14.52
CA LYS A 219 -0.56 14.58 -15.50
C LYS A 219 -0.34 13.74 -16.76
N LYS A 220 0.92 13.39 -17.04
CA LYS A 220 1.27 12.60 -18.23
C LYS A 220 0.91 11.12 -18.07
N ASP A 221 0.66 10.68 -16.84
CA ASP A 221 0.22 9.33 -16.51
C ASP A 221 -1.21 9.33 -15.96
N TYR A 222 -2.14 9.56 -16.87
CA TYR A 222 -3.59 9.60 -16.65
C TYR A 222 -4.20 8.24 -16.27
N SER A 223 -3.40 7.17 -16.23
CA SER A 223 -3.83 5.85 -15.79
C SER A 223 -3.87 5.68 -14.27
N THR A 224 -3.20 6.58 -13.54
CA THR A 224 -3.06 6.47 -12.07
C THR A 224 -4.20 7.11 -11.27
N TYR A 225 -5.04 7.92 -11.92
CA TYR A 225 -6.17 8.63 -11.33
C TYR A 225 -7.43 8.56 -12.21
N THR A 226 -8.60 8.70 -11.59
CA THR A 226 -9.90 8.76 -12.29
C THR A 226 -9.94 9.98 -13.21
N ASP A 227 -10.33 9.78 -14.46
CA ASP A 227 -10.42 10.84 -15.46
C ASP A 227 -11.39 11.96 -14.99
N PRO A 228 -10.89 13.20 -14.79
CA PRO A 228 -11.73 14.31 -14.35
C PRO A 228 -12.91 14.60 -15.28
N GLU A 229 -12.74 14.40 -16.60
CA GLU A 229 -13.82 14.66 -17.55
C GLU A 229 -14.97 13.67 -17.37
N LEU A 230 -14.68 12.39 -17.07
CA LEU A 230 -15.72 11.40 -16.77
C LEU A 230 -16.48 11.73 -15.49
N VAL A 231 -15.77 12.22 -14.47
CA VAL A 231 -16.39 12.61 -13.20
C VAL A 231 -17.26 13.85 -13.38
N GLU A 232 -16.76 14.89 -14.06
CA GLU A 232 -17.52 16.10 -14.37
C GLU A 232 -18.71 15.79 -15.28
N TYR A 233 -18.58 14.83 -16.19
CA TYR A 233 -19.69 14.38 -17.02
C TYR A 233 -20.78 13.69 -16.18
N LEU A 234 -20.42 12.81 -15.25
CA LEU A 234 -21.38 12.25 -14.30
C LEU A 234 -22.09 13.34 -13.48
N VAL A 235 -21.34 14.34 -12.99
CA VAL A 235 -21.91 15.50 -12.32
C VAL A 235 -22.93 16.21 -13.21
N HIS A 236 -22.58 16.48 -14.47
CA HIS A 236 -23.49 17.11 -15.43
C HIS A 236 -24.78 16.31 -15.61
N ARG A 237 -24.69 14.98 -15.80
CA ARG A 237 -25.86 14.12 -15.94
C ARG A 237 -26.75 14.10 -14.69
N ILE A 238 -26.17 14.23 -13.49
CA ILE A 238 -26.91 14.35 -12.22
C ILE A 238 -27.63 15.70 -12.13
N VAL A 239 -26.97 16.80 -12.54
CA VAL A 239 -27.58 18.14 -12.59
C VAL A 239 -28.73 18.20 -13.59
N GLU A 240 -28.64 17.52 -14.74
CA GLU A 240 -29.75 17.40 -15.70
C GLU A 240 -31.01 16.77 -15.10
N LYS A 241 -30.88 16.03 -13.99
CA LYS A 241 -31.99 15.43 -13.23
C LYS A 241 -32.50 16.31 -12.09
N GLY A 242 -31.97 17.51 -11.92
CA GLY A 242 -32.42 18.49 -10.91
C GLY A 242 -31.59 18.52 -9.62
N PHE A 243 -30.68 17.56 -9.40
CA PHE A 243 -29.87 17.52 -8.19
C PHE A 243 -28.68 18.48 -8.29
N THR A 244 -28.59 19.45 -7.38
CA THR A 244 -27.59 20.53 -7.46
C THR A 244 -26.61 20.59 -6.29
N ASN A 245 -26.94 20.01 -5.13
CA ASN A 245 -26.04 19.94 -3.99
C ASN A 245 -25.03 18.77 -4.15
N ILE A 246 -24.04 18.99 -5.01
CA ILE A 246 -23.05 17.99 -5.39
C ILE A 246 -21.66 18.33 -4.82
N ALA A 247 -20.97 17.34 -4.27
CA ALA A 247 -19.58 17.48 -3.85
C ALA A 247 -18.70 16.34 -4.39
N ILE A 248 -17.58 16.72 -5.00
CA ILE A 248 -16.45 15.83 -5.24
C ILE A 248 -15.58 15.86 -3.98
N VAL A 249 -15.36 14.69 -3.38
CA VAL A 249 -14.62 14.59 -2.12
C VAL A 249 -13.36 13.77 -2.30
N GLU A 250 -12.29 14.13 -1.58
CA GLU A 250 -11.09 13.31 -1.40
C GLU A 250 -10.51 13.61 -0.02
N ALA A 251 -9.61 12.76 0.47
CA ALA A 251 -8.81 13.05 1.66
C ALA A 251 -7.32 13.08 1.29
N GLN A 252 -6.55 13.89 2.01
CA GLN A 252 -5.11 13.97 1.78
C GLN A 252 -4.43 12.60 1.93
N SER A 253 -3.35 12.39 1.18
CA SER A 253 -2.60 11.14 1.15
C SER A 253 -1.21 11.28 1.78
N THR A 254 -0.54 10.15 1.97
CA THR A 254 0.83 10.09 2.52
C THR A 254 1.82 10.97 1.74
N TYR A 255 1.59 11.25 0.44
CA TYR A 255 2.43 12.16 -0.33
C TYR A 255 2.48 13.58 0.26
N GLY A 256 1.44 14.01 0.96
CA GLY A 256 1.44 15.27 1.71
C GLY A 256 2.52 15.33 2.79
N ASN A 257 3.09 14.21 3.24
CA ASN A 257 4.21 14.21 4.18
C ASN A 257 5.52 14.64 3.52
N TYR A 258 5.64 14.47 2.20
CA TYR A 258 6.91 14.61 1.47
C TYR A 258 6.90 15.72 0.42
N TYR A 259 5.74 16.10 -0.10
CA TYR A 259 5.60 17.09 -1.16
C TYR A 259 4.64 18.21 -0.74
N LYS A 260 4.90 19.43 -1.23
CA LYS A 260 3.96 20.56 -1.07
C LYS A 260 2.84 20.46 -2.10
N ASN A 261 1.79 21.27 -1.93
CA ASN A 261 0.64 21.36 -2.84
C ASN A 261 -0.09 20.02 -3.01
N ARG A 262 -0.17 19.24 -1.92
CA ARG A 262 -0.82 17.92 -1.86
C ARG A 262 -2.14 17.94 -1.08
N ASP A 263 -2.65 19.12 -0.76
CA ASP A 263 -4.05 19.28 -0.38
C ASP A 263 -4.97 18.94 -1.56
N VAL A 264 -6.22 18.60 -1.26
CA VAL A 264 -7.15 18.05 -2.27
C VAL A 264 -7.40 19.04 -3.40
N LEU A 265 -7.60 20.34 -3.11
CA LEU A 265 -7.86 21.34 -4.13
C LEU A 265 -6.67 21.53 -5.09
N SER A 266 -5.45 21.59 -4.55
CA SER A 266 -4.23 21.70 -5.37
C SER A 266 -4.07 20.52 -6.31
N VAL A 267 -4.29 19.28 -5.83
CA VAL A 267 -4.20 18.08 -6.67
C VAL A 267 -5.34 18.04 -7.69
N ALA A 268 -6.57 18.39 -7.29
CA ALA A 268 -7.71 18.40 -8.20
C ALA A 268 -7.51 19.39 -9.36
N LYS A 269 -7.10 20.64 -9.06
CA LYS A 269 -6.73 21.63 -10.09
C LYS A 269 -5.57 21.16 -10.96
N HIS A 270 -4.60 20.47 -10.38
CA HIS A 270 -3.51 19.88 -11.14
C HIS A 270 -4.02 18.82 -12.11
N VAL A 271 -4.81 17.84 -11.69
CA VAL A 271 -5.22 16.76 -12.60
C VAL A 271 -6.28 17.17 -13.63
N GLY A 272 -6.94 18.32 -13.43
CA GLY A 272 -7.82 18.93 -14.44
C GLY A 272 -9.27 19.17 -13.99
N TYR A 273 -9.58 19.01 -12.70
CA TYR A 273 -10.90 19.37 -12.19
C TYR A 273 -11.11 20.88 -12.20
N SER A 274 -12.31 21.29 -12.58
CA SER A 274 -12.75 22.68 -12.51
C SER A 274 -13.08 23.07 -11.06
N THR A 275 -12.69 24.27 -10.65
CA THR A 275 -12.99 24.81 -9.30
C THR A 275 -14.17 25.78 -9.28
N GLU A 276 -14.77 26.08 -10.43
CA GLU A 276 -15.79 27.13 -10.62
C GLU A 276 -17.07 26.58 -11.29
N LYS A 277 -17.35 25.28 -11.14
CA LYS A 277 -18.51 24.60 -11.74
C LYS A 277 -19.63 24.35 -10.71
N ASN A 278 -20.71 23.72 -11.17
CA ASN A 278 -21.92 23.37 -10.40
C ASN A 278 -21.70 22.28 -9.33
N TYR A 279 -20.51 22.17 -8.75
CA TYR A 279 -20.18 21.24 -7.69
C TYR A 279 -19.04 21.79 -6.83
N ARG A 280 -18.95 21.29 -5.59
CA ARG A 280 -17.88 21.66 -4.65
C ARG A 280 -16.78 20.61 -4.66
N ILE A 281 -15.52 21.03 -4.49
CA ILE A 281 -14.41 20.10 -4.21
C ILE A 281 -14.07 20.22 -2.73
N VAL A 282 -14.20 19.12 -1.99
CA VAL A 282 -14.05 19.11 -0.53
C VAL A 282 -12.87 18.24 -0.11
N ASP A 283 -12.02 18.81 0.74
CA ASP A 283 -10.95 18.12 1.42
C ASP A 283 -11.45 17.55 2.76
N LEU A 284 -11.75 16.25 2.79
CA LEU A 284 -12.24 15.56 3.99
C LEU A 284 -11.24 15.61 5.15
N THR A 285 -9.94 15.82 4.87
CA THR A 285 -8.91 16.00 5.91
C THR A 285 -9.06 17.33 6.65
N LEU A 286 -9.68 18.35 6.06
CA LEU A 286 -9.88 19.66 6.68
C LEU A 286 -11.18 19.77 7.49
N GLU A 287 -12.19 18.96 7.17
CA GLU A 287 -13.50 18.92 7.86
C GLU A 287 -13.66 17.69 8.78
N LYS A 288 -12.57 17.31 9.45
CA LYS A 288 -12.55 16.16 10.37
C LYS A 288 -13.40 16.44 11.60
N GLU A 289 -14.35 15.56 11.85
CA GLU A 289 -15.13 15.53 13.08
C GLU A 289 -14.93 14.18 13.79
N PRO A 290 -14.84 14.16 15.14
CA PRO A 290 -14.83 12.92 15.90
C PRO A 290 -16.06 12.06 15.60
N TYR A 291 -15.87 10.74 15.49
CA TYR A 291 -16.94 9.80 15.26
C TYR A 291 -16.58 8.44 15.86
N ASP A 292 -17.58 7.77 16.46
CA ASP A 292 -17.43 6.41 16.96
C ASP A 292 -17.94 5.42 15.92
N TYR A 293 -17.01 4.73 15.25
CA TYR A 293 -17.33 3.67 14.30
C TYR A 293 -17.61 2.33 15.01
N GLY A 294 -17.45 2.24 16.33
CA GLY A 294 -17.45 0.96 17.02
C GLY A 294 -16.43 -0.02 16.42
N GLY A 295 -16.65 -1.32 16.60
CA GLY A 295 -15.81 -2.36 15.98
C GLY A 295 -14.31 -2.19 16.27
N LEU A 296 -13.46 -2.47 15.28
CA LEU A 296 -12.00 -2.28 15.38
C LEU A 296 -11.54 -0.84 15.10
N LEU A 297 -12.31 -0.07 14.33
CA LEU A 297 -11.95 1.31 14.02
C LEU A 297 -12.11 2.20 15.25
N GLY A 298 -13.16 1.93 16.03
CA GLY A 298 -13.48 2.57 17.31
C GLY A 298 -13.64 4.08 17.16
N GLN A 299 -13.20 4.78 18.20
CA GLN A 299 -13.13 6.24 18.22
C GLN A 299 -12.11 6.72 17.19
N HIS A 300 -12.62 7.41 16.16
CA HIS A 300 -11.80 7.99 15.10
C HIS A 300 -12.40 9.30 14.57
N VAL A 301 -12.09 9.65 13.32
CA VAL A 301 -12.59 10.86 12.66
C VAL A 301 -13.25 10.53 11.32
N VAL A 302 -14.18 11.37 10.92
CA VAL A 302 -14.89 11.33 9.62
C VAL A 302 -14.91 12.73 9.01
N GLY A 303 -14.87 12.83 7.69
CA GLY A 303 -15.10 14.10 7.00
C GLY A 303 -16.60 14.39 6.96
N LYS A 304 -17.01 15.56 7.45
CA LYS A 304 -18.43 15.94 7.58
C LYS A 304 -19.24 15.72 6.30
N THR A 305 -18.75 16.19 5.15
CA THR A 305 -19.44 16.06 3.86
C THR A 305 -19.61 14.59 3.46
N TRP A 306 -18.63 13.72 3.77
CA TRP A 306 -18.80 12.27 3.56
C TRP A 306 -19.78 11.64 4.53
N ARG A 307 -19.78 12.06 5.81
CA ARG A 307 -20.69 11.54 6.85
C ARG A 307 -22.15 11.86 6.54
N ASP A 308 -22.42 13.09 6.14
CA ASP A 308 -23.78 13.64 6.06
C ASP A 308 -24.44 13.44 4.68
N ALA A 309 -23.72 12.84 3.72
CA ALA A 309 -24.23 12.64 2.36
C ALA A 309 -25.44 11.71 2.29
N ASP A 310 -26.41 12.08 1.45
CA ASP A 310 -27.61 11.27 1.18
C ASP A 310 -27.34 10.21 0.11
N PHE A 311 -26.57 10.58 -0.92
CA PHE A 311 -26.14 9.68 -1.98
C PHE A 311 -24.62 9.69 -2.14
N ARG A 312 -24.01 8.52 -2.32
CA ARG A 312 -22.55 8.35 -2.35
C ARG A 312 -22.16 7.48 -3.52
N VAL A 313 -21.23 7.97 -4.33
CA VAL A 313 -20.66 7.27 -5.48
C VAL A 313 -19.17 7.05 -5.26
N SER A 314 -18.69 5.81 -5.37
CA SER A 314 -17.26 5.51 -5.45
C SER A 314 -16.85 5.39 -6.92
N PHE A 315 -16.11 6.38 -7.43
CA PHE A 315 -15.65 6.41 -8.82
C PHE A 315 -14.15 6.08 -8.89
N ALA A 316 -13.85 4.79 -8.86
CA ALA A 316 -12.48 4.28 -8.83
C ALA A 316 -11.80 4.30 -10.20
N LYS A 317 -10.47 4.27 -10.18
CA LYS A 317 -9.62 4.00 -11.34
C LYS A 317 -9.28 2.52 -11.41
N ASN A 318 -9.30 1.92 -12.60
CA ASN A 318 -8.93 0.53 -12.81
C ASN A 318 -7.41 0.34 -12.75
N LYS A 319 -6.94 -0.22 -11.62
CA LYS A 319 -5.49 -0.40 -11.42
C LYS A 319 -5.11 -1.56 -10.52
N THR A 320 -3.94 -2.11 -10.80
CA THR A 320 -3.26 -3.05 -9.90
C THR A 320 -2.74 -2.33 -8.65
N HIS A 321 -2.49 -3.10 -7.59
CA HIS A 321 -2.03 -2.57 -6.32
C HIS A 321 -1.00 -3.49 -5.66
N CYS A 322 0.19 -2.96 -5.37
CA CYS A 322 1.31 -3.74 -4.85
C CYS A 322 1.10 -4.39 -3.48
N PHE A 323 0.13 -3.92 -2.68
CA PHE A 323 -0.18 -4.50 -1.35
C PHE A 323 -1.46 -5.38 -1.33
N CYS A 324 -2.28 -5.33 -2.38
CA CYS A 324 -3.59 -6.02 -2.35
C CYS A 324 -4.07 -6.51 -3.71
N TYR A 325 -3.14 -6.78 -4.64
CA TYR A 325 -3.33 -7.21 -6.03
C TYR A 325 -3.97 -6.15 -6.94
N TYR A 326 -5.13 -5.62 -6.55
CA TYR A 326 -5.89 -4.62 -7.30
C TYR A 326 -6.55 -3.60 -6.37
N THR A 327 -6.96 -2.47 -6.94
CA THR A 327 -7.72 -1.44 -6.23
C THR A 327 -8.83 -0.90 -7.11
N LEU A 328 -10.06 -1.00 -6.61
CA LEU A 328 -11.27 -0.61 -7.32
C LEU A 328 -12.18 0.18 -6.37
N THR A 329 -13.50 -0.03 -6.41
CA THR A 329 -14.49 0.81 -5.74
C THR A 329 -14.45 0.67 -4.21
N LEU A 330 -14.25 -0.53 -3.66
CA LEU A 330 -14.15 -0.73 -2.20
C LEU A 330 -12.91 -0.02 -1.64
N LYS A 331 -11.73 -0.26 -2.24
CA LYS A 331 -10.49 0.41 -1.82
C LYS A 331 -10.47 1.90 -2.15
N ASN A 332 -11.31 2.39 -3.05
CA ASN A 332 -11.41 3.83 -3.26
C ASN A 332 -12.13 4.53 -2.09
N VAL A 333 -13.01 3.83 -1.36
CA VAL A 333 -13.65 4.33 -0.12
C VAL A 333 -12.64 4.51 1.01
N TYR A 334 -11.61 3.64 1.10
CA TYR A 334 -10.46 3.86 1.97
C TYR A 334 -9.84 5.27 1.79
N GLY A 335 -9.88 5.79 0.56
CA GLY A 335 -9.46 7.14 0.23
C GLY A 335 -10.19 8.23 1.03
N ALA A 336 -11.46 8.00 1.41
CA ALA A 336 -12.26 8.98 2.15
C ALA A 336 -11.90 9.10 3.65
N LEU A 337 -11.17 8.13 4.20
CA LEU A 337 -10.77 8.17 5.61
C LEU A 337 -9.86 9.39 5.90
N PRO A 338 -10.18 10.33 6.80
CA PRO A 338 -9.59 11.67 6.74
C PRO A 338 -8.10 11.86 7.08
N MET A 339 -7.41 10.85 7.61
CA MET A 339 -6.03 11.04 8.09
C MET A 339 -5.02 11.07 6.94
N GLN A 340 -4.27 12.17 6.81
CA GLN A 340 -3.28 12.37 5.75
C GLN A 340 -2.20 11.28 5.72
N ASN A 341 -1.64 10.93 6.88
CA ASN A 341 -0.60 9.89 6.96
C ASN A 341 -1.25 8.50 6.94
N LYS A 342 -1.73 8.12 5.75
CA LYS A 342 -2.46 6.90 5.48
C LYS A 342 -1.66 5.65 5.86
N LEU A 343 -0.35 5.64 5.54
CA LEU A 343 0.57 4.55 5.90
C LEU A 343 0.63 4.33 7.41
N LYS A 344 0.93 5.38 8.17
CA LYS A 344 1.05 5.27 9.63
C LYS A 344 -0.27 4.87 10.28
N GLU A 345 -1.35 5.54 9.87
CA GLU A 345 -2.61 5.46 10.60
C GLU A 345 -3.43 4.22 10.26
N TYR A 346 -3.42 3.83 8.99
CA TYR A 346 -4.26 2.73 8.52
C TYR A 346 -3.44 1.53 8.08
N HIS A 347 -2.25 1.65 7.51
CA HIS A 347 -1.48 0.45 7.16
C HIS A 347 -0.78 -0.17 8.37
N VAL A 348 -0.30 0.63 9.33
CA VAL A 348 0.47 0.12 10.48
C VAL A 348 -0.35 -0.03 11.76
N LYS A 349 -1.22 0.93 12.10
CA LYS A 349 -1.94 0.88 13.37
C LYS A 349 -3.24 0.06 13.33
N ARG A 350 -3.92 0.00 12.17
CA ARG A 350 -5.31 -0.48 12.07
C ARG A 350 -5.59 -1.48 10.96
N GLU A 351 -4.61 -1.68 10.07
CA GLU A 351 -4.73 -2.34 8.76
C GLU A 351 -5.78 -1.65 7.87
N TYR A 352 -5.48 -1.41 6.60
CA TYR A 352 -6.24 -0.43 5.80
C TYR A 352 -7.62 -0.95 5.35
N ASP A 353 -7.81 -2.25 5.43
CA ASP A 353 -8.97 -3.00 4.95
C ASP A 353 -10.16 -2.89 5.91
N TRP A 354 -10.01 -3.24 7.19
CA TRP A 354 -11.11 -3.20 8.17
C TRP A 354 -11.70 -1.80 8.44
N PRO A 355 -10.92 -0.72 8.58
CA PRO A 355 -11.44 0.64 8.67
C PRO A 355 -12.32 1.02 7.48
N THR A 356 -12.03 0.46 6.31
CA THR A 356 -12.85 0.69 5.11
C THR A 356 -14.18 -0.03 5.23
N ILE A 357 -14.17 -1.29 5.66
CA ILE A 357 -15.40 -2.08 5.86
C ILE A 357 -16.26 -1.49 6.98
N GLU A 358 -15.67 -1.09 8.12
CA GLU A 358 -16.38 -0.40 9.20
C GLU A 358 -16.94 0.95 8.73
N SER A 359 -16.18 1.72 7.96
CA SER A 359 -16.70 2.96 7.36
C SER A 359 -17.89 2.70 6.43
N LEU A 360 -17.92 1.58 5.69
CA LEU A 360 -19.04 1.21 4.81
C LEU A 360 -20.30 0.80 5.60
N LYS A 361 -20.15 0.23 6.79
CA LYS A 361 -21.29 -0.09 7.67
C LYS A 361 -21.99 1.16 8.18
N HIS A 362 -21.22 2.21 8.49
CA HIS A 362 -21.75 3.49 8.99
C HIS A 362 -22.18 4.44 7.88
N PHE A 363 -21.43 4.46 6.77
CA PHE A 363 -21.65 5.37 5.65
C PHE A 363 -21.72 4.56 4.34
N PRO A 364 -22.89 3.95 4.05
CA PRO A 364 -23.08 3.15 2.85
C PRO A 364 -22.77 3.94 1.58
N VAL A 365 -22.10 3.28 0.65
CA VAL A 365 -21.91 3.78 -0.72
C VAL A 365 -22.94 3.13 -1.61
N HIS A 366 -23.67 3.96 -2.35
CA HIS A 366 -24.88 3.57 -3.07
C HIS A 366 -24.59 3.14 -4.50
N TYR A 367 -23.46 3.56 -5.07
CA TYR A 367 -23.11 3.19 -6.43
C TYR A 367 -21.59 3.16 -6.65
N GLY A 368 -21.12 2.12 -7.34
CA GLY A 368 -19.73 1.95 -7.74
C GLY A 368 -19.54 2.20 -9.23
N VAL A 369 -18.49 2.92 -9.60
CA VAL A 369 -18.05 3.10 -10.98
C VAL A 369 -16.55 2.86 -11.06
N ILE A 370 -16.11 2.13 -12.08
CA ILE A 370 -14.71 1.92 -12.41
C ILE A 370 -14.45 2.61 -13.76
N ASP A 371 -13.62 3.65 -13.73
CA ASP A 371 -12.93 4.16 -14.92
C ASP A 371 -11.85 3.14 -15.33
N ALA A 372 -12.20 2.28 -16.28
CA ALA A 372 -11.28 1.39 -16.96
C ALA A 372 -11.13 1.83 -18.43
N PHE A 373 -11.28 3.12 -18.75
CA PHE A 373 -11.11 3.55 -20.14
C PHE A 373 -9.63 3.49 -20.52
N THR A 374 -8.78 3.99 -19.62
CA THR A 374 -7.35 3.68 -19.58
C THR A 374 -6.97 3.20 -18.19
N SER A 375 -6.23 2.10 -18.14
CA SER A 375 -5.95 1.35 -16.91
C SER A 375 -4.45 1.26 -16.62
N ALA A 376 -4.11 1.12 -15.34
CA ALA A 376 -2.74 0.94 -14.89
C ALA A 376 -2.52 -0.48 -14.38
N ASP A 377 -1.79 -1.29 -15.14
CA ASP A 377 -1.39 -2.64 -14.74
C ASP A 377 0.10 -2.70 -14.34
N GLY A 378 0.58 -3.90 -14.02
CA GLY A 378 1.94 -4.17 -13.59
C GLY A 378 2.15 -4.02 -12.08
N PRO A 379 3.39 -4.20 -11.59
CA PRO A 379 3.69 -4.29 -10.16
C PRO A 379 3.41 -3.00 -9.37
N PHE A 380 3.33 -1.85 -10.04
CA PHE A 380 3.21 -0.54 -9.39
C PHE A 380 2.05 0.32 -9.92
N GLY A 381 1.01 -0.26 -10.53
CA GLY A 381 -0.09 0.50 -11.16
C GLY A 381 -0.78 1.54 -10.26
N VAL A 382 -0.77 1.35 -8.94
CA VAL A 382 -1.25 2.37 -7.98
C VAL A 382 -0.36 3.61 -7.86
N ILE A 383 0.94 3.47 -8.14
CA ILE A 383 1.97 4.51 -8.00
C ILE A 383 2.29 5.13 -9.36
N THR A 384 2.53 4.30 -10.38
CA THR A 384 3.00 4.71 -11.70
C THR A 384 2.79 3.59 -12.72
N CYS A 385 2.47 3.95 -13.96
CA CYS A 385 2.34 3.01 -15.07
C CYS A 385 3.02 3.59 -16.32
N PRO A 386 4.24 3.14 -16.67
CA PRO A 386 4.95 3.65 -17.84
C PRO A 386 4.30 3.26 -19.17
N ASN A 387 3.49 2.19 -19.19
CA ASN A 387 2.84 1.62 -20.38
C ASN A 387 1.35 1.32 -20.11
N PRO A 388 0.50 2.35 -19.92
CA PRO A 388 -0.90 2.16 -19.56
C PRO A 388 -1.70 1.44 -20.65
N LYS A 389 -2.75 0.72 -20.24
CA LYS A 389 -3.58 -0.09 -21.15
C LYS A 389 -4.87 0.62 -21.52
N HIS A 390 -5.14 0.75 -22.81
CA HIS A 390 -6.40 1.27 -23.34
C HIS A 390 -7.48 0.19 -23.36
N THR A 391 -8.02 -0.11 -22.18
CA THR A 391 -9.06 -1.12 -21.98
C THR A 391 -10.44 -0.67 -22.45
N LYS A 392 -10.65 0.65 -22.64
CA LYS A 392 -11.85 1.26 -23.24
C LYS A 392 -13.17 0.82 -22.59
N THR A 393 -13.15 0.54 -21.29
CA THR A 393 -14.28 -0.02 -20.56
C THR A 393 -14.72 0.90 -19.43
N ILE A 394 -16.02 1.03 -19.20
CA ILE A 394 -16.56 1.57 -17.95
C ILE A 394 -17.35 0.45 -17.27
N ILE A 395 -17.18 0.28 -15.97
CA ILE A 395 -17.92 -0.69 -15.18
C ILE A 395 -18.72 0.06 -14.12
N GLY A 396 -19.97 -0.32 -13.87
CA GLY A 396 -20.71 0.24 -12.75
C GLY A 396 -21.88 -0.61 -12.31
N GLY A 397 -22.40 -0.29 -11.13
CA GLY A 397 -23.51 -0.99 -10.49
C GLY A 397 -23.72 -0.52 -9.04
N GLU A 398 -24.86 -0.90 -8.46
CA GLU A 398 -25.24 -0.53 -7.10
C GLU A 398 -24.31 -1.18 -6.05
N SER A 399 -24.02 -2.48 -6.21
CA SER A 399 -23.17 -3.21 -5.27
C SER A 399 -21.69 -3.03 -5.59
N LEU A 400 -20.95 -2.35 -4.70
CA LEU A 400 -19.49 -2.24 -4.79
C LEU A 400 -18.79 -3.62 -4.80
N ILE A 401 -19.35 -4.60 -4.08
CA ILE A 401 -18.81 -5.97 -4.06
C ILE A 401 -18.91 -6.59 -5.45
N ALA A 402 -20.07 -6.49 -6.09
CA ALA A 402 -20.29 -7.02 -7.43
C ALA A 402 -19.47 -6.29 -8.49
N VAL A 403 -19.36 -4.95 -8.38
CA VAL A 403 -18.56 -4.13 -9.29
C VAL A 403 -17.07 -4.47 -9.19
N ASP A 404 -16.52 -4.61 -7.97
CA ASP A 404 -15.14 -5.02 -7.76
C ASP A 404 -14.90 -6.47 -8.20
N TRP A 405 -15.87 -7.36 -7.99
CA TRP A 405 -15.81 -8.74 -8.48
C TRP A 405 -15.69 -8.80 -10.00
N VAL A 406 -16.57 -8.10 -10.72
CA VAL A 406 -16.52 -8.00 -12.19
C VAL A 406 -15.21 -7.37 -12.66
N GLY A 407 -14.76 -6.30 -12.00
CA GLY A 407 -13.48 -5.66 -12.29
C GLY A 407 -12.28 -6.61 -12.14
N ALA A 408 -12.23 -7.38 -11.06
CA ALA A 408 -11.19 -8.37 -10.81
C ALA A 408 -11.20 -9.51 -11.85
N VAL A 409 -12.39 -10.00 -12.23
CA VAL A 409 -12.50 -11.00 -13.32
C VAL A 409 -11.99 -10.43 -14.63
N LYS A 410 -12.33 -9.17 -14.97
CA LYS A 410 -11.78 -8.55 -16.20
C LYS A 410 -10.26 -8.39 -16.16
N MET A 411 -9.63 -8.25 -14.99
CA MET A 411 -8.16 -8.29 -14.83
C MET A 411 -7.56 -9.71 -14.92
N GLY A 412 -8.37 -10.75 -15.08
CA GLY A 412 -7.90 -12.14 -15.06
C GLY A 412 -7.46 -12.62 -13.68
N LEU A 413 -7.99 -12.01 -12.61
CA LEU A 413 -7.71 -12.38 -11.22
C LEU A 413 -8.87 -13.17 -10.62
N ASP A 414 -8.56 -14.00 -9.61
CA ASP A 414 -9.57 -14.46 -8.67
C ASP A 414 -10.06 -13.25 -7.85
N PRO A 415 -11.35 -12.90 -7.87
CA PRO A 415 -11.89 -11.80 -7.08
C PRO A 415 -11.56 -11.87 -5.58
N ASN A 416 -11.34 -13.08 -5.05
CA ASN A 416 -11.01 -13.29 -3.64
C ASN A 416 -9.51 -13.20 -3.32
N CYS A 417 -8.64 -12.91 -4.30
CA CYS A 417 -7.20 -12.82 -4.05
C CYS A 417 -6.82 -11.56 -3.24
N GLY A 418 -7.62 -10.49 -3.34
CA GLY A 418 -7.46 -9.26 -2.58
C GLY A 418 -8.11 -9.33 -1.20
N ARG A 419 -7.81 -8.36 -0.32
CA ARG A 419 -8.41 -8.31 1.03
C ARG A 419 -9.83 -7.73 1.04
N PHE A 420 -10.13 -6.75 0.19
CA PHE A 420 -11.39 -5.99 0.30
C PHE A 420 -12.65 -6.78 -0.03
N VAL A 421 -12.68 -7.52 -1.15
CA VAL A 421 -13.87 -8.27 -1.58
C VAL A 421 -14.23 -9.36 -0.55
N PRO A 422 -13.32 -10.23 -0.09
CA PRO A 422 -13.63 -11.22 0.94
C PRO A 422 -14.19 -10.61 2.22
N LEU A 423 -13.60 -9.50 2.70
CA LEU A 423 -14.07 -8.85 3.92
C LEU A 423 -15.42 -8.16 3.75
N ALA A 424 -15.66 -7.57 2.57
CA ALA A 424 -16.96 -7.00 2.26
C ALA A 424 -18.04 -8.10 2.11
N VAL A 425 -17.71 -9.24 1.50
CA VAL A 425 -18.60 -10.41 1.42
C VAL A 425 -18.89 -10.96 2.83
N GLU A 426 -17.88 -11.04 3.69
CA GLU A 426 -18.09 -11.43 5.09
C GLU A 426 -19.03 -10.46 5.79
N ALA A 427 -18.88 -9.15 5.60
CA ALA A 427 -19.63 -8.10 6.29
C ALA A 427 -21.00 -7.71 5.69
N PHE A 428 -21.26 -8.02 4.41
CA PHE A 428 -22.46 -7.59 3.71
C PHE A 428 -23.12 -8.71 2.86
N GLY A 429 -22.46 -9.86 2.73
CA GLY A 429 -22.93 -10.97 1.91
C GLY A 429 -22.60 -10.76 0.43
N MET A 430 -22.41 -11.86 -0.31
CA MET A 430 -22.24 -11.82 -1.76
C MET A 430 -23.61 -11.75 -2.45
N PRO A 431 -23.90 -10.71 -3.25
CA PRO A 431 -25.13 -10.66 -4.03
C PRO A 431 -25.09 -11.62 -5.21
N LYS A 432 -26.28 -11.96 -5.73
CA LYS A 432 -26.39 -12.60 -7.04
C LYS A 432 -26.17 -11.53 -8.12
N VAL A 433 -25.14 -11.72 -8.95
CA VAL A 433 -24.71 -10.72 -9.95
C VAL A 433 -25.31 -11.02 -11.31
N GLU A 434 -26.09 -10.08 -11.86
CA GLU A 434 -26.46 -10.02 -13.27
C GLU A 434 -25.40 -9.19 -14.01
N TRP A 435 -24.49 -9.84 -14.73
CA TRP A 435 -23.43 -9.17 -15.49
C TRP A 435 -23.87 -8.85 -16.93
N ILE A 436 -24.05 -7.57 -17.20
CA ILE A 436 -24.44 -7.02 -18.50
C ILE A 436 -23.19 -6.50 -19.25
N GLY A 437 -23.09 -6.77 -20.55
CA GLY A 437 -22.05 -6.22 -21.42
C GLY A 437 -20.86 -7.16 -21.66
N ASP A 438 -19.68 -6.59 -21.85
CA ASP A 438 -18.47 -7.32 -22.24
C ASP A 438 -17.89 -8.12 -21.06
N GLN A 439 -17.85 -9.45 -21.21
CA GLN A 439 -17.32 -10.39 -20.22
C GLN A 439 -15.87 -10.84 -20.52
N SER A 440 -15.26 -10.36 -21.60
CA SER A 440 -13.88 -10.70 -21.93
C SER A 440 -12.90 -10.13 -20.91
N GLN A 441 -11.78 -10.83 -20.69
CA GLN A 441 -10.69 -10.31 -19.87
C GLN A 441 -9.88 -9.28 -20.66
N TYR A 442 -9.25 -8.35 -19.94
CA TYR A 442 -8.29 -7.42 -20.51
C TYR A 442 -7.06 -8.19 -21.01
N GLN A 443 -6.67 -7.95 -22.26
CA GLN A 443 -5.51 -8.57 -22.89
C GLN A 443 -4.76 -7.54 -23.75
N PRO A 444 -3.43 -7.39 -23.60
CA PRO A 444 -2.60 -7.97 -22.54
C PRO A 444 -2.85 -7.26 -21.19
N TRP A 445 -2.74 -8.01 -20.08
CA TRP A 445 -2.82 -7.48 -18.71
C TRP A 445 -1.74 -8.10 -17.82
N GLU A 446 -0.99 -7.25 -17.09
CA GLU A 446 0.07 -7.68 -16.18
C GLU A 446 -0.37 -7.56 -14.72
N ASN A 447 -0.57 -8.70 -14.05
CA ASN A 447 -0.91 -8.74 -12.63
C ASN A 447 0.34 -8.65 -11.73
N VAL A 448 0.14 -8.20 -10.49
CA VAL A 448 1.21 -8.20 -9.48
C VAL A 448 1.52 -9.64 -9.06
N SER A 449 2.80 -9.99 -9.02
CA SER A 449 3.25 -11.29 -8.51
C SER A 449 2.83 -11.47 -7.03
N PRO A 450 2.22 -12.61 -6.64
CA PRO A 450 1.88 -12.90 -5.25
C PRO A 450 3.09 -12.77 -4.31
N VAL A 451 4.28 -13.19 -4.75
CA VAL A 451 5.52 -13.09 -3.97
C VAL A 451 5.87 -11.62 -3.69
N LEU A 452 5.68 -10.75 -4.69
CA LEU A 452 5.93 -9.32 -4.53
C LEU A 452 4.89 -8.68 -3.59
N VAL A 453 3.62 -9.08 -3.69
CA VAL A 453 2.56 -8.61 -2.79
C VAL A 453 2.88 -8.98 -1.35
N GLU A 454 3.17 -10.26 -1.08
CA GLU A 454 3.53 -10.72 0.27
C GLU A 454 4.79 -10.01 0.78
N PHE A 455 5.82 -9.86 -0.04
CA PHE A 455 7.04 -9.16 0.37
C PHE A 455 6.81 -7.68 0.71
N LEU A 456 6.03 -6.97 -0.09
CA LEU A 456 5.79 -5.53 0.08
C LEU A 456 4.80 -5.23 1.22
N ASP A 457 3.78 -6.07 1.41
CA ASP A 457 2.86 -6.03 2.56
C ASP A 457 3.65 -6.16 3.88
N GLU A 458 4.68 -7.00 3.89
CA GLU A 458 5.54 -7.18 5.06
C GLU A 458 6.45 -5.98 5.34
N ILE A 459 7.02 -5.38 4.29
CA ILE A 459 7.79 -4.13 4.40
C ILE A 459 6.89 -3.00 4.89
N GLU A 460 5.65 -2.94 4.41
CA GLU A 460 4.72 -1.85 4.68
C GLU A 460 4.55 -1.61 6.19
N GLU A 461 4.44 -2.69 6.97
CA GLU A 461 4.23 -2.65 8.42
C GLU A 461 5.46 -2.15 9.19
N ALA A 462 6.64 -2.12 8.56
CA ALA A 462 7.79 -1.40 9.06
C ALA A 462 7.67 0.09 8.68
N TYR A 463 6.80 0.84 9.38
CA TYR A 463 6.50 2.26 9.06
C TYR A 463 7.74 3.10 8.74
N ALA A 464 8.82 2.97 9.52
CA ALA A 464 10.04 3.74 9.31
C ALA A 464 10.71 3.44 7.95
N LEU A 465 10.72 2.16 7.54
CA LEU A 465 11.26 1.74 6.25
C LEU A 465 10.35 2.17 5.10
N SER A 466 9.03 2.00 5.25
CA SER A 466 8.04 2.45 4.28
C SER A 466 8.06 3.96 4.09
N ASP A 467 8.05 4.74 5.17
CA ASP A 467 8.14 6.20 5.13
C ASP A 467 9.45 6.66 4.47
N TRP A 468 10.56 6.00 4.81
CA TRP A 468 11.84 6.23 4.16
C TRP A 468 11.77 5.94 2.65
N PHE A 469 11.27 4.76 2.26
CA PHE A 469 11.13 4.35 0.87
C PHE A 469 10.26 5.35 0.10
N PHE A 470 9.07 5.69 0.59
CA PHE A 470 8.21 6.67 -0.06
C PHE A 470 8.87 8.05 -0.17
N SER A 471 9.64 8.47 0.84
CA SER A 471 10.32 9.76 0.80
C SER A 471 11.48 9.82 -0.20
N VAL A 472 12.21 8.72 -0.37
CA VAL A 472 13.38 8.65 -1.26
C VAL A 472 12.96 8.20 -2.66
N ALA A 473 12.24 7.10 -2.82
CA ALA A 473 11.95 6.45 -4.10
C ALA A 473 10.94 7.18 -4.99
N THR A 474 9.96 7.90 -4.44
CA THR A 474 8.92 8.54 -5.27
C THR A 474 9.44 9.76 -6.03
N VAL A 475 8.85 10.05 -7.19
CA VAL A 475 9.10 11.27 -7.96
C VAL A 475 7.77 11.87 -8.37
N MET A 476 7.69 13.21 -8.42
CA MET A 476 6.46 13.93 -8.71
C MET A 476 6.66 14.95 -9.84
N ASP A 477 5.54 15.41 -10.38
CA ASP A 477 5.44 16.58 -11.25
C ASP A 477 5.98 17.85 -10.56
N GLU A 478 6.34 18.85 -11.38
CA GLU A 478 6.85 20.15 -10.91
C GLU A 478 5.88 20.87 -9.99
N ALA A 479 4.58 20.66 -10.18
CA ALA A 479 3.54 21.23 -9.34
C ALA A 479 3.62 20.78 -7.87
N PHE A 480 4.32 19.68 -7.57
CA PHE A 480 4.44 19.10 -6.24
C PHE A 480 5.91 19.11 -5.77
N PRO A 481 6.45 20.27 -5.37
CA PRO A 481 7.85 20.36 -4.99
C PRO A 481 8.12 19.59 -3.70
N PHE A 482 9.27 18.91 -3.66
CA PHE A 482 9.69 18.14 -2.49
C PHE A 482 9.89 19.05 -1.26
N LYS A 483 9.37 18.63 -0.11
CA LYS A 483 9.54 19.33 1.16
C LYS A 483 11.01 19.24 1.60
N PRO A 484 11.58 20.32 2.16
CA PRO A 484 12.95 20.28 2.62
C PRO A 484 13.11 19.24 3.75
N LYS A 485 13.79 18.14 3.44
CA LYS A 485 14.24 17.12 4.39
C LYS A 485 15.77 17.23 4.61
N ALA A 486 16.27 16.48 5.60
CA ALA A 486 17.70 16.38 5.92
C ALA A 486 18.57 16.13 4.67
N LEU A 487 19.79 16.68 4.67
CA LEU A 487 20.74 16.61 3.55
C LEU A 487 20.92 15.17 3.04
N ILE A 488 20.98 14.20 3.95
CA ILE A 488 21.15 12.77 3.62
C ILE A 488 20.03 12.23 2.73
N ILE A 489 18.78 12.65 2.96
CA ILE A 489 17.63 12.20 2.16
C ILE A 489 17.72 12.77 0.75
N ARG A 490 18.18 14.03 0.60
CA ARG A 490 18.39 14.65 -0.72
C ARG A 490 19.51 13.97 -1.50
N ALA A 491 20.63 13.70 -0.83
CA ALA A 491 21.76 12.98 -1.43
C ALA A 491 21.34 11.58 -1.91
N LEU A 492 20.64 10.82 -1.06
CA LEU A 492 20.11 9.49 -1.42
C LEU A 492 19.14 9.55 -2.60
N LYS A 493 18.22 10.53 -2.63
CA LYS A 493 17.29 10.72 -3.74
C LYS A 493 18.02 10.92 -5.06
N THR A 494 19.10 11.68 -5.03
CA THR A 494 19.94 11.96 -6.21
C THR A 494 20.71 10.72 -6.65
N LEU A 495 21.25 9.96 -5.69
CA LEU A 495 21.98 8.72 -5.95
C LEU A 495 21.10 7.67 -6.65
N ILE A 496 19.84 7.54 -6.23
CA ILE A 496 18.91 6.55 -6.81
C ILE A 496 18.15 7.06 -8.04
N ALA A 497 18.38 8.30 -8.48
CA ALA A 497 17.67 8.92 -9.60
C ALA A 497 17.67 8.08 -10.90
N PRO A 498 18.74 7.37 -11.28
CA PRO A 498 18.71 6.47 -12.43
C PRO A 498 17.68 5.34 -12.29
N ILE A 499 17.53 4.78 -11.09
CA ILE A 499 16.54 3.73 -10.79
C ILE A 499 15.13 4.32 -10.82
N GLN A 500 14.97 5.54 -10.29
CA GLN A 500 13.66 6.23 -10.31
C GLN A 500 13.14 6.47 -11.72
N ARG A 501 14.01 6.79 -12.69
CA ARG A 501 13.61 6.98 -14.10
C ARG A 501 12.98 5.75 -14.73
N ILE A 502 13.36 4.55 -14.29
CA ILE A 502 12.82 3.29 -14.80
C ILE A 502 11.33 3.19 -14.47
N PHE A 503 10.94 3.59 -13.26
CA PHE A 503 9.55 3.47 -12.78
C PHE A 503 8.73 4.75 -12.99
N PHE A 504 9.32 5.92 -12.79
CA PHE A 504 8.67 7.24 -12.89
C PHE A 504 9.10 7.97 -14.15
N ARG A 505 8.64 7.48 -15.31
CA ARG A 505 9.02 8.01 -16.63
C ARG A 505 8.79 9.52 -16.78
N TYR A 506 7.79 10.06 -16.10
CA TYR A 506 7.35 11.45 -16.24
C TYR A 506 7.63 12.36 -15.03
N GLY A 507 8.21 11.82 -13.96
CA GLY A 507 8.50 12.60 -12.76
C GLY A 507 9.72 13.52 -12.91
N LYS A 508 9.72 14.68 -12.26
CA LYS A 508 10.91 15.55 -12.19
C LYS A 508 11.89 15.03 -11.15
N LEU A 509 13.05 14.58 -11.61
CA LEU A 509 14.14 14.21 -10.73
C LEU A 509 14.72 15.40 -9.98
N MET A 510 15.33 15.11 -8.84
CA MET A 510 16.05 16.10 -8.05
C MET A 510 17.45 16.30 -8.65
N ASP A 511 17.71 17.49 -9.21
CA ASP A 511 19.04 17.90 -9.62
C ASP A 511 19.74 18.63 -8.48
N ILE A 512 20.89 18.12 -8.03
CA ILE A 512 21.83 18.91 -7.21
C ILE A 512 22.77 19.62 -8.18
N THR A 513 22.36 20.77 -8.70
CA THR A 513 23.38 21.75 -9.12
C THR A 513 24.01 22.26 -7.83
N ILE A 514 25.23 21.81 -7.53
CA ILE A 514 26.08 22.44 -6.51
C ILE A 514 26.48 23.82 -7.07
N LYS A 515 25.55 24.77 -7.09
CA LYS A 515 25.88 26.19 -7.06
C LYS A 515 25.78 26.60 -5.60
N GLN A 516 26.89 26.37 -4.88
CA GLN A 516 27.13 27.06 -3.63
C GLN A 516 26.92 28.56 -3.86
N LYS A 517 26.10 29.16 -3.00
CA LYS A 517 26.17 30.58 -2.67
C LYS A 517 27.61 30.89 -2.27
N MET A 518 28.42 31.32 -3.23
CA MET A 518 29.48 32.29 -3.00
C MET A 518 28.98 33.61 -3.60
N ASP A 519 27.93 34.17 -3.00
CA ASP A 519 27.82 35.62 -3.00
C ASP A 519 28.85 36.10 -1.99
N THR A 520 29.98 36.51 -2.55
CA THR A 520 31.01 37.34 -1.96
C THR A 520 30.38 38.41 -1.07
N LYS A 521 30.58 38.25 0.24
CA LYS A 521 30.95 39.40 1.08
C LYS A 521 32.17 40.04 0.42
N ASN A 522 31.95 41.12 -0.31
CA ASN A 522 32.90 42.19 -0.65
C ASN A 522 32.17 43.17 -1.59
N VAL A 523 31.36 44.06 -1.02
CA VAL A 523 31.48 45.53 -1.10
C VAL A 523 30.82 46.10 0.15
#